data_AF-A0A6P2N2V7-F1
#
_entry.id   AF-A0A6P2N2V7-F1
#
_cell.length_a   1.000
_cell.length_b   1.000
_cell.length_c   1.000
_cell.angle_alpha   90.00
_cell.angle_beta   90.00
_cell.angle_gamma   90.00
#
_symmetry.space_group_name_H-M   'P 1'
#
loop_
_entity.id
_entity.type
_entity.pdbx_description
1 polymer ?
#
loop_
_entity_poly.entity_id
_entity_poly.type
_entity_poly.pdbx_seq_one_letter_code
_entity_poly.pdbx_strand_id
1 'polypeptide(L)'
;MPDATVRPDDGLRVGSAGEFAGAQVTVLECDGSVLVVRWVEPGVRHFGEQRWRRAIASRRGTCVLSHLPIAPGDTVFRPAERPRPTNAGAMILASDALGMQPA
;
A
#
# COMPACT_ATOMS: atom_id res chain seq x y z
N MET A 1 -41.55 13.78 13.55
CA MET A 1 -40.58 12.74 13.16
C MET A 1 -39.71 13.33 12.05
N PRO A 2 -38.44 13.70 12.25
CA PRO A 2 -37.58 14.10 11.14
C PRO A 2 -36.96 12.88 10.44
N ASP A 3 -37.05 12.92 9.11
CA ASP A 3 -36.45 12.03 8.11
C ASP A 3 -34.92 12.14 8.12
N ALA A 4 -34.23 11.05 8.46
CA ALA A 4 -32.78 10.97 8.41
C ALA A 4 -32.36 10.40 7.04
N THR A 5 -32.28 11.28 6.03
CA THR A 5 -31.52 11.00 4.81
C THR A 5 -30.04 10.83 5.18
N VAL A 6 -29.62 9.60 5.45
CA VAL A 6 -28.21 9.24 5.56
C VAL A 6 -27.62 9.22 4.14
N ARG A 7 -26.66 10.10 3.88
CA ARG A 7 -25.88 10.08 2.64
C ARG A 7 -25.05 8.78 2.64
N PRO A 8 -24.89 8.07 1.51
CA PRO A 8 -23.91 6.99 1.46
C PRO A 8 -22.53 7.64 1.59
N ASP A 9 -21.92 7.47 2.77
CA ASP A 9 -20.50 7.70 2.99
C ASP A 9 -19.75 6.87 1.95
N ASP A 10 -18.97 7.52 1.07
CA ASP A 10 -17.99 6.89 0.19
C ASP A 10 -16.96 6.26 1.11
N GLY A 11 -17.31 5.05 1.57
CA GLY A 11 -16.59 4.29 2.56
C GLY A 11 -15.20 4.02 2.03
N LEU A 12 -14.27 4.90 2.39
CA LEU A 12 -12.84 4.66 2.36
C LEU A 12 -12.63 3.40 3.20
N ARG A 13 -12.71 2.24 2.56
CA ARG A 13 -12.28 0.96 3.11
C ARG A 13 -10.81 1.16 3.43
N VAL A 14 -10.55 1.49 4.69
CA VAL A 14 -9.22 1.51 5.26
C VAL A 14 -8.79 0.06 5.25
N GLY A 15 -8.12 -0.35 4.16
CA GLY A 15 -7.62 -1.69 4.00
C GLY A 15 -6.79 -2.02 5.23
N SER A 16 -7.28 -2.97 6.03
CA SER A 16 -6.62 -3.36 7.26
C SER A 16 -5.33 -4.08 6.88
N ALA A 17 -4.28 -3.98 7.69
CA ALA A 17 -2.98 -4.61 7.44
C ALA A 17 -3.04 -6.13 7.14
N GLY A 18 -4.16 -6.79 7.49
CA GLY A 18 -4.42 -8.21 7.19
C GLY A 18 -5.06 -8.50 5.82
N GLU A 19 -5.46 -7.50 5.04
CA GLU A 19 -6.16 -7.70 3.76
C GLU A 19 -5.22 -8.18 2.64
N PHE A 20 -3.91 -7.91 2.77
CA PHE A 20 -2.88 -8.32 1.81
C PHE A 20 -1.94 -9.41 2.33
N ALA A 21 -2.29 -10.09 3.44
CA ALA A 21 -1.41 -11.01 4.15
C ALA A 21 -0.94 -12.25 3.35
N GLY A 22 -1.44 -12.43 2.13
CA GLY A 22 -0.97 -13.47 1.20
C GLY A 22 -0.28 -12.93 -0.06
N ALA A 23 -0.25 -11.62 -0.27
CA ALA A 23 0.34 -11.03 -1.48
C ALA A 23 1.87 -11.12 -1.44
N GLN A 24 2.47 -11.62 -2.52
CA GLN A 24 3.91 -11.55 -2.73
C GLN A 24 4.27 -10.24 -3.42
N VAL A 25 5.16 -9.48 -2.80
CA VAL A 25 5.74 -8.26 -3.38
C VAL A 25 7.22 -8.49 -3.65
N THR A 26 7.66 -8.12 -4.83
CA THR A 26 9.09 -8.09 -5.21
C THR A 26 9.42 -6.69 -5.71
N VAL A 27 10.44 -6.06 -5.12
CA VAL A 27 10.96 -4.79 -5.62
C VAL A 27 11.75 -5.05 -6.90
N LEU A 28 11.39 -4.35 -7.98
CA LEU A 28 12.07 -4.45 -9.26
C LEU A 28 13.03 -3.27 -9.46
N GLU A 29 12.55 -2.04 -9.21
CA GLU A 29 13.35 -0.82 -9.33
C GLU A 29 12.95 0.19 -8.26
N CYS A 30 13.91 0.96 -7.74
CA CYS A 30 13.65 2.04 -6.79
C CYS A 30 14.63 3.19 -7.03
N ASP A 31 14.09 4.37 -7.39
CA ASP A 31 14.87 5.60 -7.60
C ASP A 31 14.72 6.58 -6.40
N GLY A 32 14.24 6.08 -5.25
CA GLY A 32 14.01 6.89 -4.05
C GLY A 32 12.78 7.80 -4.09
N SER A 33 12.23 8.09 -5.27
CA SER A 33 10.95 8.81 -5.46
C SER A 33 9.85 7.91 -6.04
N VAL A 34 10.24 6.99 -6.92
CA VAL A 34 9.37 6.00 -7.56
C VAL A 34 9.89 4.61 -7.25
N LEU A 35 8.98 3.71 -6.92
CA LEU A 35 9.23 2.31 -6.66
C LEU A 35 8.42 1.49 -7.68
N VAL A 36 9.06 0.60 -8.41
CA VAL A 36 8.41 -0.39 -9.27
C VAL A 36 8.45 -1.72 -8.55
N VAL A 37 7.27 -2.30 -8.33
CA VAL A 37 7.15 -3.61 -7.68
C VAL A 37 6.41 -4.59 -8.58
N ARG A 38 6.83 -5.84 -8.57
CA ARG A 38 5.96 -6.94 -8.97
C ARG A 38 5.09 -7.30 -7.78
N TRP A 39 3.79 -7.21 -7.97
CA TRP A 39 2.81 -7.69 -7.00
C TRP A 39 2.30 -9.05 -7.47
N VAL A 40 1.89 -9.94 -6.58
CA VAL A 40 1.21 -11.21 -6.89
C VAL A 40 0.27 -11.55 -5.74
N GLU A 41 -1.04 -11.53 -5.94
CA GLU A 41 -2.01 -12.01 -4.94
C GLU A 41 -2.35 -13.49 -5.15
N PRO A 42 -2.54 -14.24 -4.05
CA PRO A 42 -2.94 -15.63 -4.12
C PRO A 42 -4.39 -15.73 -4.59
N GLY A 43 -4.63 -16.51 -5.64
CA GLY A 43 -5.98 -16.81 -6.16
C GLY A 43 -6.43 -15.97 -7.35
N VAL A 44 -5.64 -14.98 -7.79
CA VAL A 44 -5.93 -14.19 -8.99
C VAL A 44 -4.79 -14.35 -10.01
N ARG A 45 -5.16 -14.64 -11.27
CA ARG A 45 -4.22 -15.11 -12.31
C ARG A 45 -3.37 -14.01 -12.96
N HIS A 46 -3.53 -12.76 -12.54
CA HIS A 46 -2.83 -11.63 -13.14
C HIS A 46 -2.36 -10.67 -12.08
N PHE A 47 -1.04 -10.52 -11.97
CA PHE A 47 -0.41 -9.35 -11.39
C PHE A 47 0.89 -9.03 -12.12
N GLY A 48 1.01 -7.76 -12.49
CA GLY A 48 2.13 -7.20 -13.24
C GLY A 48 2.94 -6.23 -12.41
N GLU A 49 3.82 -5.53 -13.11
CA GLU A 49 4.67 -4.48 -12.55
C GLU A 49 3.80 -3.27 -12.23
N GLN A 50 3.87 -2.81 -10.98
CA GLN A 50 3.11 -1.69 -10.47
C GLN A 50 4.03 -0.54 -10.10
N ARG A 51 3.59 0.70 -10.39
CA ARG A 51 4.32 1.93 -10.08
C ARG A 51 3.79 2.58 -8.82
N TRP A 52 4.68 2.70 -7.85
CA TRP A 52 4.42 3.25 -6.53
C TRP A 52 5.18 4.56 -6.38
N ARG A 53 4.59 5.54 -5.68
CA ARG A 53 5.21 6.83 -5.39
C ARG A 53 5.47 7.00 -3.92
N ARG A 54 6.58 7.68 -3.61
CA ARG A 54 6.93 8.06 -2.25
C ARG A 54 5.91 9.04 -1.70
N ALA A 55 5.48 8.81 -0.46
CA ALA A 55 4.54 9.61 0.29
C ALA A 55 4.82 9.50 1.79
N ILE A 56 4.19 10.36 2.57
CA ILE A 56 4.20 10.25 4.03
C ILE A 56 3.00 9.43 4.49
N ALA A 57 3.22 8.55 5.46
CA ALA A 57 2.19 7.76 6.09
C ALA A 57 1.19 8.67 6.81
N SER A 58 -0.05 8.81 6.32
CA SER A 58 -1.09 9.57 7.03
C SER A 58 -1.82 8.74 8.09
N ARG A 59 -1.67 7.42 8.04
CA ARG A 59 -2.32 6.47 8.93
C ARG A 59 -1.35 5.35 9.30
N ARG A 60 -1.62 4.69 10.42
CA ARG A 60 -0.93 3.46 10.79
C ARG A 60 -1.22 2.35 9.77
N GLY A 61 -0.26 1.48 9.56
CA GLY A 61 -0.38 0.33 8.67
C GLY A 61 0.72 -0.67 8.92
N THR A 62 0.90 -1.61 7.99
CA THR A 62 1.98 -2.58 8.02
C THR A 62 2.67 -2.58 6.66
N CYS A 63 3.99 -2.65 6.68
CA CYS A 63 4.79 -2.76 5.48
C CYS A 63 4.50 -4.12 4.83
N VAL A 64 3.99 -4.12 3.60
CA VAL A 64 3.70 -5.37 2.89
C VAL A 64 4.96 -6.12 2.43
N LEU A 65 6.14 -5.51 2.52
CA LEU A 65 7.42 -6.14 2.16
C LEU A 65 8.08 -6.85 3.35
N SER A 66 8.29 -6.13 4.47
CA SER A 66 8.96 -6.64 5.67
C SER A 66 8.04 -6.92 6.86
N HIS A 67 6.73 -6.67 6.72
CA HIS A 67 5.71 -6.88 7.75
C HIS A 67 5.91 -6.03 9.03
N LEU A 68 6.80 -5.03 8.96
CA LEU A 68 7.04 -4.08 10.03
C LEU A 68 5.88 -3.09 10.18
N PRO A 69 5.58 -2.63 11.40
CA PRO A 69 4.56 -1.62 11.61
C PRO A 69 4.98 -0.29 10.98
N ILE A 70 4.00 0.40 10.39
CA ILE A 70 4.12 1.75 9.83
C ILE A 70 3.36 2.69 10.74
N ALA A 71 4.03 3.74 11.21
CA ALA A 71 3.43 4.82 11.98
C ALA A 71 3.10 6.01 11.05
N PRO A 72 2.10 6.84 11.41
CA PRO A 72 1.89 8.09 10.72
C PRO A 72 3.13 8.98 10.85
N GLY A 73 3.56 9.56 9.73
CA GLY A 73 4.83 10.30 9.62
C GLY A 73 5.95 9.51 8.94
N ASP A 74 5.85 8.18 8.87
CA ASP A 74 6.86 7.37 8.17
C ASP A 74 6.88 7.63 6.68
N THR A 75 8.07 7.50 6.08
CA THR A 75 8.20 7.55 4.64
C THR A 75 7.81 6.20 4.04
N VAL A 76 6.80 6.20 3.18
CA VAL A 76 6.28 4.99 2.54
C VAL A 76 6.13 5.16 1.03
N PHE A 77 6.10 4.07 0.30
CA PHE A 77 5.63 4.00 -1.06
C PHE A 77 4.17 3.55 -1.08
N ARG A 78 3.37 4.13 -1.99
CA ARG A 78 1.97 3.73 -2.25
C ARG A 78 1.68 3.58 -3.74
N PRO A 79 0.73 2.72 -4.14
CA PRO A 79 0.36 2.57 -5.53
C PRO A 79 -0.13 3.90 -6.11
N ALA A 80 0.44 4.32 -7.23
CA ALA A 80 0.09 5.56 -7.89
C ALA A 80 -0.72 5.36 -9.17
N GLU A 81 -1.02 4.10 -9.52
CA GLU A 81 -1.72 3.76 -10.75
C GLU A 81 -3.20 4.17 -10.78
N ARG A 82 -3.69 4.29 -12.01
CA ARG A 82 -5.07 4.62 -12.35
C ARG A 82 -5.55 3.65 -13.43
N PRO A 83 -6.72 2.99 -13.29
CA PRO A 83 -7.67 3.08 -12.17
C PRO A 83 -7.08 2.63 -10.82
N ARG A 84 -7.69 3.04 -9.70
CA ARG A 84 -7.15 2.70 -8.36
C ARG A 84 -7.09 1.17 -8.24
N PRO A 85 -5.90 0.59 -7.99
CA PRO A 85 -5.78 -0.85 -7.87
C PRO A 85 -6.38 -1.31 -6.52
N THR A 86 -6.73 -2.59 -6.42
CA THR A 86 -7.29 -3.18 -5.19
C THR A 86 -6.37 -3.01 -3.99
N ASN A 87 -5.06 -3.03 -4.24
CA ASN A 87 -4.02 -2.80 -3.24
C ASN A 87 -3.71 -1.31 -2.98
N ALA A 88 -4.56 -0.35 -3.39
CA ALA A 88 -4.33 1.09 -3.18
C ALA A 88 -4.09 1.49 -1.71
N GLY A 89 -4.54 0.67 -0.76
CA GLY A 89 -4.30 0.84 0.68
C GLY A 89 -2.95 0.28 1.17
N ALA A 90 -2.27 -0.54 0.37
CA ALA A 90 -1.00 -1.16 0.74
C ALA A 90 0.11 -0.11 0.83
N MET A 91 1.04 -0.33 1.76
CA MET A 91 2.15 0.57 2.04
C MET A 91 3.45 -0.22 2.16
N ILE A 92 4.53 0.31 1.60
CA ILE A 92 5.88 -0.25 1.73
C ILE A 92 6.76 0.81 2.38
N LEU A 93 7.50 0.47 3.43
CA LEU A 93 8.46 1.39 4.05
C LEU A 93 9.56 1.75 3.06
N ALA A 94 9.87 3.04 2.95
CA ALA A 94 10.91 3.49 2.01
C ALA A 94 12.29 2.93 2.36
N SER A 95 12.63 2.79 3.64
CA SER A 95 13.90 2.20 4.08
C SER A 95 14.05 0.77 3.57
N ASP A 96 12.98 -0.02 3.64
CA ASP A 96 12.99 -1.42 3.24
C ASP A 96 13.09 -1.57 1.71
N ALA A 97 12.34 -0.75 0.97
CA ALA A 97 12.40 -0.71 -0.49
C ALA A 97 13.76 -0.22 -1.04
N LEU A 98 14.47 0.62 -0.28
CA LEU A 98 15.80 1.12 -0.64
C LEU A 98 16.93 0.17 -0.20
N GLY A 99 16.62 -0.97 0.39
CA GLY A 99 17.63 -1.87 0.95
C GLY A 99 18.37 -1.28 2.16
N MET A 100 17.88 -0.18 2.72
CA MET A 100 18.32 0.37 3.99
C MET A 100 17.65 -0.44 5.09
N GLN A 101 18.19 -1.63 5.34
CA GLN A 101 17.83 -2.43 6.51
C GLN A 101 18.09 -1.56 7.76
N PRO A 102 17.11 -1.38 8.67
CA PRO A 102 17.40 -0.72 9.94
C PRO A 102 18.43 -1.57 10.71
N ALA A 103 19.47 -0.91 11.22
CA ALA A 103 20.50 -1.51 12.07
C ALA A 103 19.94 -1.98 13.42
#